data_AF-A2FE14-F1
#
_entry.id   AF-A2FE14-F1
#
_cell.length_a   1.000
_cell.length_b   1.000
_cell.length_c   1.000
_cell.angle_alpha   90.00
_cell.angle_beta   90.00
_cell.angle_gamma   90.00
#
_symmetry.space_group_name_H-M   'P 1'
#
loop_
_entity.id
_entity.type
_entity.pdbx_description
1 polymer ?
#
loop_
_entity_poly.entity_id
_entity_poly.type
_entity_poly.pdbx_seq_one_letter_code
_entity_poly.pdbx_strand_id
1 'polypeptide(L)'
;MNFTFSSLRLSEISSSLSPLLTHRNTLQRCYFTHQISPIIYSSKSQSIFKTKFSKSLSSAVVIQSENDVTIENIEIKESIFSDLKNSEQGGAVLVKHPQAFVRIYKTLFLGCSATTNGGGLYCTSARLNLSESAFHECSISDMAWSGQAFLTTCNYAQVNTTTVFCCAISETLRGSEAAILVGGVQCISQLNSSYNIAAQYASGLATSESVSFSLKLSQFWHNQSPNHMLALVHIRPDDDISFCNFIKNTVPVDGLFYISGGYCILRKCVFKRNTGTFAVFNQAYGPGYLTIEECEIDLPEQRIMSGQYNLYNVQCVFTKKPSKLALPRNSELNPDNLYRMYRYINIK
;
A
#
# COMPACT_ATOMS: atom_id res chain seq x y z
N MET A 1 -29.55 4.16 16.87
CA MET A 1 -30.08 5.21 15.97
C MET A 1 -29.19 5.24 14.73
N ASN A 2 -29.78 5.38 13.53
CA ASN A 2 -29.03 5.48 12.27
C ASN A 2 -29.17 6.90 11.75
N PHE A 3 -28.05 7.57 11.48
CA PHE A 3 -28.06 8.92 10.92
C PHE A 3 -27.68 8.89 9.44
N THR A 4 -28.36 9.69 8.63
CA THR A 4 -28.02 9.89 7.21
C THR A 4 -27.83 11.37 6.94
N PHE A 5 -26.66 11.74 6.45
CA PHE A 5 -26.33 13.11 6.03
C PHE A 5 -26.05 13.10 4.53
N SER A 6 -26.86 13.81 3.75
CA SER A 6 -26.82 13.81 2.28
C SER A 6 -26.08 15.00 1.66
N SER A 7 -25.83 16.04 2.46
CA SER A 7 -25.06 17.23 2.09
C SER A 7 -24.78 18.03 3.36
N LEU A 8 -23.65 17.75 4.02
CA LEU A 8 -23.21 18.49 5.20
C LEU A 8 -21.86 19.14 4.91
N ARG A 9 -21.72 20.43 5.18
CA ARG A 9 -20.45 21.14 5.10
C ARG A 9 -20.10 21.72 6.46
N LEU A 10 -18.98 21.28 7.03
CA LEU A 10 -18.46 21.81 8.29
C LEU A 10 -17.02 22.28 8.13
N SER A 11 -16.73 23.46 8.65
CA SER A 11 -15.40 24.07 8.72
C SER A 11 -15.08 24.47 10.15
N GLU A 12 -13.81 24.39 10.54
CA GLU A 12 -13.29 24.91 11.81
C GLU A 12 -13.95 24.27 13.04
N ILE A 13 -14.03 22.94 13.05
CA ILE A 13 -14.50 22.21 14.23
C ILE A 13 -13.38 22.20 15.26
N SER A 14 -13.38 23.21 16.14
CA SER A 14 -12.36 23.42 17.16
C SER A 14 -12.68 22.79 18.52
N SER A 15 -13.81 22.07 18.65
CA SER A 15 -14.20 21.50 19.93
C SER A 15 -13.24 20.36 20.30
N SER A 16 -12.50 20.57 21.40
CA SER A 16 -11.58 19.60 22.01
C SER A 16 -12.24 18.31 22.49
N LEU A 17 -13.58 18.21 22.44
CA LEU A 17 -14.31 17.14 23.08
C LEU A 17 -15.34 16.54 22.13
N SER A 18 -15.05 15.28 21.83
CA SER A 18 -15.91 14.26 21.23
C SER A 18 -16.02 14.23 19.70
N PRO A 19 -16.00 13.02 19.12
CA PRO A 19 -16.31 12.78 17.72
C PRO A 19 -17.74 13.22 17.40
N LEU A 20 -17.96 13.73 16.19
CA LEU A 20 -19.31 14.15 15.78
C LEU A 20 -20.25 12.96 15.64
N LEU A 21 -19.73 11.81 15.19
CA LEU A 21 -20.52 10.66 14.78
C LEU A 21 -20.01 9.37 15.43
N THR A 22 -20.80 8.84 16.37
CA THR A 22 -20.45 7.63 17.14
C THR A 22 -21.30 6.40 16.81
N HIS A 23 -22.47 6.59 16.21
CA HIS A 23 -23.43 5.52 15.92
C HIS A 23 -23.24 4.97 14.50
N ARG A 24 -24.22 4.24 13.95
CA ARG A 24 -24.23 3.89 12.52
C ARG A 24 -24.57 5.12 11.70
N ASN A 25 -23.69 5.48 10.77
CA ASN A 25 -23.87 6.67 9.94
C ASN A 25 -23.75 6.34 8.46
N THR A 26 -24.54 7.07 7.67
CA THR A 26 -24.38 7.19 6.23
C THR A 26 -24.03 8.63 5.91
N LEU A 27 -22.84 8.87 5.37
CA LEU A 27 -22.38 10.15 4.87
C LEU A 27 -22.36 10.12 3.35
N GLN A 28 -23.07 11.04 2.73
CA GLN A 28 -23.12 11.18 1.29
C GLN A 28 -22.87 12.64 0.94
N ARG A 29 -21.88 12.91 0.06
CA ARG A 29 -21.60 14.28 -0.44
C ARG A 29 -21.33 15.29 0.69
N CYS A 30 -20.66 14.86 1.75
CA CYS A 30 -20.27 15.74 2.84
C CYS A 30 -18.88 16.34 2.61
N TYR A 31 -18.64 17.50 3.22
CA TYR A 31 -17.40 18.25 3.09
C TYR A 31 -16.93 18.73 4.46
N PHE A 32 -15.72 18.33 4.81
CA PHE A 32 -15.15 18.42 6.14
C PHE A 32 -13.76 19.06 6.04
N THR A 33 -13.57 20.23 6.65
CA THR A 33 -12.31 21.00 6.55
C THR A 33 -11.87 21.53 7.90
N HIS A 34 -10.56 21.55 8.18
CA HIS A 34 -9.98 22.16 9.39
C HIS A 34 -10.51 21.53 10.69
N GLN A 35 -10.12 20.29 10.95
CA GLN A 35 -10.68 19.47 12.03
C GLN A 35 -9.62 19.10 13.05
N ILE A 36 -9.92 19.30 14.32
CA ILE A 36 -8.99 18.93 15.39
C ILE A 36 -9.22 17.48 15.82
N SER A 37 -10.48 17.03 15.86
CA SER A 37 -10.89 15.68 16.28
C SER A 37 -11.43 14.82 15.11
N PRO A 38 -11.47 13.48 15.28
CA PRO A 38 -12.08 12.59 14.30
C PRO A 38 -13.55 12.92 14.09
N ILE A 39 -14.02 12.87 12.83
CA ILE A 39 -15.43 13.07 12.52
C ILE A 39 -16.24 11.84 12.84
N ILE A 40 -15.70 10.69 12.48
CA ILE A 40 -16.29 9.40 12.81
C ILE A 40 -15.38 8.73 13.81
N TYR A 41 -15.94 8.37 14.95
CA TYR A 41 -15.33 7.48 15.91
C TYR A 41 -16.40 6.48 16.33
N SER A 42 -16.41 5.30 15.73
CA SER A 42 -17.50 4.34 15.92
C SER A 42 -16.98 2.92 16.06
N SER A 43 -17.76 2.07 16.72
CA SER A 43 -17.59 0.62 16.67
C SER A 43 -18.59 -0.06 15.74
N LYS A 44 -19.41 0.71 15.01
CA LYS A 44 -20.55 0.23 14.22
C LYS A 44 -20.37 0.50 12.73
N SER A 45 -21.19 -0.16 11.91
CA SER A 45 -21.20 -0.05 10.46
C SER A 45 -21.26 1.41 9.99
N GLN A 46 -20.45 1.74 8.98
CA GLN A 46 -20.39 3.06 8.36
C GLN A 46 -20.49 2.95 6.85
N SER A 47 -21.20 3.89 6.23
CA SER A 47 -21.18 4.07 4.78
C SER A 47 -20.78 5.51 4.46
N ILE A 48 -19.63 5.70 3.82
CA ILE A 48 -19.07 7.00 3.46
C ILE A 48 -18.97 7.05 1.93
N PHE A 49 -19.69 7.97 1.31
CA PHE A 49 -19.78 8.07 -0.15
C PHE A 49 -19.60 9.50 -0.61
N LYS A 50 -18.77 9.72 -1.64
CA LYS A 50 -18.57 11.05 -2.25
C LYS A 50 -18.23 12.13 -1.24
N THR A 51 -17.52 11.78 -0.19
CA THR A 51 -17.25 12.68 0.94
C THR A 51 -15.80 13.14 0.89
N LYS A 52 -15.55 14.40 1.24
CA LYS A 52 -14.21 14.97 1.29
C LYS A 52 -13.86 15.36 2.71
N PHE A 53 -12.72 14.87 3.20
CA PHE A 53 -12.09 15.25 4.45
C PHE A 53 -10.76 15.93 4.15
N SER A 54 -10.52 17.09 4.78
CA SER A 54 -9.28 17.83 4.53
C SER A 54 -8.73 18.58 5.74
N LYS A 55 -7.41 18.65 5.84
CA LYS A 55 -6.66 19.45 6.83
C LYS A 55 -7.10 19.14 8.26
N SER A 56 -6.82 17.93 8.72
CA SER A 56 -7.09 17.52 10.09
C SER A 56 -5.82 17.17 10.84
N LEU A 57 -5.83 17.42 12.16
CA LEU A 57 -4.78 16.99 13.09
C LEU A 57 -5.06 15.61 13.70
N SER A 58 -6.12 14.92 13.26
CA SER A 58 -6.39 13.53 13.57
C SER A 58 -6.92 12.77 12.34
N SER A 59 -7.06 11.44 12.45
CA SER A 59 -7.75 10.65 11.43
C SER A 59 -9.19 11.11 11.29
N ALA A 60 -9.66 11.28 10.06
CA ALA A 60 -11.06 11.63 9.82
C ALA A 60 -12.03 10.52 10.22
N VAL A 61 -11.62 9.26 10.03
CA VAL A 61 -12.42 8.07 10.30
C VAL A 61 -11.65 7.14 11.22
N VAL A 62 -12.17 6.93 12.41
CA VAL A 62 -11.66 5.97 13.39
C VAL A 62 -12.75 4.94 13.66
N ILE A 63 -12.46 3.67 13.37
CA ILE A 63 -13.34 2.56 13.68
C ILE A 63 -12.62 1.64 14.64
N GLN A 64 -13.07 1.58 15.89
CA GLN A 64 -12.40 0.80 16.94
C GLN A 64 -13.42 -0.02 17.72
N SER A 65 -13.09 -1.29 17.94
CA SER A 65 -13.87 -2.19 18.79
C SER A 65 -12.90 -3.09 19.56
N GLU A 66 -12.98 -3.06 20.88
CA GLU A 66 -12.08 -3.83 21.75
C GLU A 66 -12.63 -5.23 22.08
N ASN A 67 -13.96 -5.39 22.14
CA ASN A 67 -14.60 -6.61 22.66
C ASN A 67 -15.89 -7.01 21.93
N ASP A 68 -16.28 -6.32 20.85
CA ASP A 68 -17.55 -6.60 20.18
C ASP A 68 -17.38 -7.76 19.17
N VAL A 69 -18.16 -8.82 19.36
CA VAL A 69 -18.22 -10.00 18.46
C VAL A 69 -19.07 -9.68 17.22
N THR A 70 -19.71 -8.52 17.16
CA THR A 70 -20.52 -8.16 16.00
C THR A 70 -19.67 -7.92 14.76
N ILE A 71 -20.09 -8.55 13.66
CA ILE A 71 -19.56 -8.28 12.32
C ILE A 71 -20.16 -6.95 11.88
N GLU A 72 -19.30 -5.99 11.57
CA GLU A 72 -19.71 -4.66 11.13
C GLU A 72 -19.17 -4.39 9.72
N ASN A 73 -19.98 -3.75 8.88
CA ASN A 73 -19.63 -3.43 7.50
C ASN A 73 -19.21 -1.97 7.40
N ILE A 74 -18.00 -1.73 6.92
CA ILE A 74 -17.43 -0.39 6.75
C ILE A 74 -17.20 -0.18 5.26
N GLU A 75 -17.96 0.71 4.65
CA GLU A 75 -17.86 1.04 3.23
C GLU A 75 -17.40 2.49 3.07
N ILE A 76 -16.28 2.69 2.38
CA ILE A 76 -15.77 4.00 1.98
C ILE A 76 -15.63 3.99 0.46
N LYS A 77 -16.39 4.84 -0.24
CA LYS A 77 -16.36 4.88 -1.70
C LYS A 77 -16.35 6.29 -2.27
N GLU A 78 -15.64 6.45 -3.38
CA GLU A 78 -15.61 7.69 -4.17
C GLU A 78 -15.27 8.92 -3.32
N SER A 79 -14.40 8.77 -2.31
CA SER A 79 -14.12 9.79 -1.30
C SER A 79 -12.69 10.33 -1.42
N ILE A 80 -12.45 11.53 -0.88
CA ILE A 80 -11.11 12.14 -0.83
C ILE A 80 -10.73 12.41 0.62
N PHE A 81 -9.51 12.00 0.96
CA PHE A 81 -8.83 12.33 2.21
C PHE A 81 -7.58 13.11 1.86
N SER A 82 -7.49 14.39 2.25
CA SER A 82 -6.35 15.25 1.88
C SER A 82 -5.74 15.97 3.07
N ASP A 83 -4.42 15.91 3.22
CA ASP A 83 -3.67 16.63 4.27
C ASP A 83 -4.15 16.29 5.69
N LEU A 84 -4.51 15.03 5.95
CA LEU A 84 -4.89 14.56 7.27
C LEU A 84 -3.65 14.02 8.00
N LYS A 85 -3.49 14.40 9.26
CA LYS A 85 -2.36 14.01 10.09
C LYS A 85 -2.87 13.28 11.32
N ASN A 86 -2.25 12.17 11.71
CA ASN A 86 -2.55 11.51 12.98
C ASN A 86 -1.24 11.29 13.75
N SER A 87 -1.22 11.55 15.06
CA SER A 87 -0.05 11.33 15.91
C SER A 87 0.30 9.86 16.17
N GLU A 88 -0.55 8.93 15.73
CA GLU A 88 -0.45 7.50 15.90
C GLU A 88 -0.51 6.77 14.54
N GLN A 89 -1.67 6.23 14.18
CA GLN A 89 -1.87 5.30 13.06
C GLN A 89 -3.01 5.75 12.16
N GLY A 90 -2.94 5.41 10.87
CA GLY A 90 -4.01 5.60 9.90
C GLY A 90 -4.30 7.08 9.65
N GLY A 91 -3.35 7.82 9.06
CA GLY A 91 -3.40 9.29 9.00
C GLY A 91 -4.73 9.85 8.49
N ALA A 92 -5.39 9.16 7.55
CA ALA A 92 -6.77 9.45 7.16
C ALA A 92 -7.79 8.51 7.81
N VAL A 93 -7.55 7.20 7.70
CA VAL A 93 -8.50 6.15 8.11
C VAL A 93 -7.78 5.16 9.02
N LEU A 94 -8.34 4.99 10.21
CA LEU A 94 -7.91 4.02 11.21
C LEU A 94 -9.03 3.01 11.44
N VAL A 95 -8.78 1.72 11.14
CA VAL A 95 -9.67 0.62 11.50
C VAL A 95 -8.93 -0.34 12.42
N LYS A 96 -9.43 -0.50 13.65
CA LYS A 96 -9.01 -1.46 14.68
C LYS A 96 -10.22 -2.26 15.12
N HIS A 97 -10.74 -3.11 14.23
CA HIS A 97 -11.93 -3.92 14.49
C HIS A 97 -11.77 -5.29 13.82
N PRO A 98 -11.21 -6.30 14.53
CA PRO A 98 -10.83 -7.59 13.95
C PRO A 98 -11.94 -8.39 13.27
N GLN A 99 -13.21 -8.10 13.58
CA GLN A 99 -14.40 -8.74 12.98
C GLN A 99 -15.03 -7.93 11.84
N ALA A 100 -14.51 -6.75 11.51
CA ALA A 100 -15.11 -5.89 10.50
C ALA A 100 -14.82 -6.34 9.07
N PHE A 101 -15.75 -6.06 8.17
CA PHE A 101 -15.58 -6.15 6.72
C PHE A 101 -15.45 -4.75 6.15
N VAL A 102 -14.24 -4.43 5.70
CA VAL A 102 -13.86 -3.11 5.19
C VAL A 102 -13.80 -3.14 3.66
N ARG A 103 -14.54 -2.24 3.02
CA ARG A 103 -14.46 -2.00 1.58
C ARG A 103 -14.10 -0.55 1.32
N ILE A 104 -12.97 -0.32 0.66
CA ILE A 104 -12.52 0.99 0.20
C ILE A 104 -12.44 0.96 -1.32
N TYR A 105 -13.20 1.83 -1.98
CA TYR A 105 -13.37 1.82 -3.43
C TYR A 105 -13.24 3.21 -4.03
N LYS A 106 -12.51 3.38 -5.15
CA LYS A 106 -12.42 4.68 -5.84
C LYS A 106 -12.06 5.85 -4.93
N THR A 107 -11.16 5.63 -3.98
CA THR A 107 -10.85 6.61 -2.93
C THR A 107 -9.42 7.14 -3.10
N LEU A 108 -9.25 8.44 -2.88
CA LEU A 108 -7.95 9.11 -2.97
C LEU A 108 -7.48 9.52 -1.57
N PHE A 109 -6.25 9.13 -1.24
CA PHE A 109 -5.50 9.58 -0.07
C PHE A 109 -4.34 10.45 -0.54
N LEU A 110 -4.35 11.73 -0.17
CA LEU A 110 -3.40 12.72 -0.64
C LEU A 110 -2.72 13.42 0.54
N GLY A 111 -1.39 13.40 0.61
CA GLY A 111 -0.64 14.12 1.64
C GLY A 111 -1.00 13.72 3.08
N CYS A 112 -1.55 12.51 3.26
CA CYS A 112 -1.95 12.02 4.57
C CYS A 112 -0.75 11.43 5.31
N SER A 113 -0.61 11.73 6.60
CA SER A 113 0.54 11.28 7.39
C SER A 113 0.17 10.72 8.74
N ALA A 114 0.93 9.74 9.23
CA ALA A 114 0.85 9.28 10.61
C ALA A 114 2.24 9.20 11.25
N THR A 115 2.34 9.06 12.57
CA THR A 115 3.65 8.89 13.23
C THR A 115 4.16 7.47 13.13
N THR A 116 3.27 6.47 13.22
CA THR A 116 3.64 5.07 13.41
C THR A 116 3.28 4.17 12.23
N ASN A 117 2.00 4.03 11.84
CA ASN A 117 1.63 3.08 10.79
C ASN A 117 0.52 3.62 9.87
N GLY A 118 0.64 3.39 8.56
CA GLY A 118 -0.41 3.70 7.59
C GLY A 118 -0.61 5.20 7.41
N GLY A 119 0.24 5.87 6.63
CA GLY A 119 0.14 7.34 6.44
C GLY A 119 -1.22 7.75 5.88
N GLY A 120 -1.80 6.95 4.97
CA GLY A 120 -3.21 7.04 4.59
C GLY A 120 -4.11 6.13 5.43
N LEU A 121 -3.83 4.83 5.41
CA LEU A 121 -4.71 3.79 5.94
C LEU A 121 -3.99 2.84 6.90
N TYR A 122 -4.52 2.67 8.10
CA TYR A 122 -4.21 1.53 8.96
C TYR A 122 -5.46 0.68 9.15
N CYS A 123 -5.36 -0.63 8.92
CA CYS A 123 -6.52 -1.51 8.96
C CYS A 123 -6.21 -2.88 9.58
N THR A 124 -6.74 -3.12 10.78
CA THR A 124 -6.86 -4.44 11.42
C THR A 124 -8.31 -4.89 11.36
N SER A 125 -8.62 -5.89 10.53
CA SER A 125 -10.00 -6.32 10.27
C SER A 125 -10.10 -7.79 9.84
N ALA A 126 -11.29 -8.36 9.76
CA ALA A 126 -11.46 -9.72 9.25
C ALA A 126 -11.22 -9.74 7.74
N ARG A 127 -11.74 -8.73 7.04
CA ARG A 127 -11.63 -8.63 5.59
C ARG A 127 -11.40 -7.19 5.15
N LEU A 128 -10.41 -6.99 4.29
CA LEU A 128 -10.20 -5.75 3.54
C LEU A 128 -10.35 -6.00 2.04
N ASN A 129 -11.17 -5.18 1.38
CA ASN A 129 -11.17 -5.02 -0.06
C ASN A 129 -10.84 -3.57 -0.41
N LEU A 130 -9.63 -3.35 -0.89
CA LEU A 130 -9.11 -2.05 -1.35
C LEU A 130 -9.03 -2.08 -2.87
N SER A 131 -9.88 -1.31 -3.54
CA SER A 131 -9.94 -1.33 -5.00
C SER A 131 -10.05 0.05 -5.66
N GLU A 132 -9.46 0.18 -6.85
CA GLU A 132 -9.48 1.39 -7.67
C GLU A 132 -9.07 2.66 -6.89
N SER A 133 -8.17 2.52 -5.92
CA SER A 133 -7.82 3.59 -4.97
C SER A 133 -6.39 4.05 -5.15
N ALA A 134 -6.09 5.28 -4.74
CA ALA A 134 -4.79 5.88 -4.92
C ALA A 134 -4.26 6.51 -3.62
N PHE A 135 -2.98 6.31 -3.36
CA PHE A 135 -2.22 6.93 -2.28
C PHE A 135 -1.13 7.78 -2.91
N HIS A 136 -1.13 9.07 -2.59
CA HIS A 136 -0.20 10.04 -3.13
C HIS A 136 0.41 10.87 -2.02
N GLU A 137 1.74 10.91 -1.94
CA GLU A 137 2.47 11.70 -0.93
C GLU A 137 2.07 11.33 0.51
N CYS A 138 1.59 10.11 0.73
CA CYS A 138 1.36 9.62 2.09
C CYS A 138 2.69 9.31 2.78
N SER A 139 2.78 9.58 4.09
CA SER A 139 4.03 9.40 4.82
C SER A 139 3.88 8.96 6.28
N ILE A 140 4.95 8.37 6.82
CA ILE A 140 5.18 8.05 8.22
C ILE A 140 6.48 8.72 8.69
N SER A 141 6.46 9.32 9.87
CA SER A 141 7.60 10.07 10.38
C SER A 141 8.57 9.27 11.24
N ASP A 142 8.11 8.27 12.02
CA ASP A 142 8.95 7.72 13.10
C ASP A 142 8.65 6.24 13.44
N MET A 143 8.71 5.34 12.45
CA MET A 143 8.60 3.90 12.68
C MET A 143 9.32 3.09 11.61
N ALA A 144 10.17 2.17 12.06
CA ALA A 144 11.01 1.33 11.19
C ALA A 144 10.27 0.14 10.55
N TRP A 145 9.06 -0.20 10.97
CA TRP A 145 8.22 -1.21 10.30
C TRP A 145 6.82 -0.63 10.14
N SER A 146 6.60 0.06 9.03
CA SER A 146 5.45 0.91 8.78
C SER A 146 5.18 1.13 7.30
N GLY A 147 3.90 1.05 6.93
CA GLY A 147 3.43 1.37 5.59
C GLY A 147 3.19 2.87 5.43
N GLN A 148 3.99 3.53 4.59
CA GLN A 148 3.87 4.94 4.22
C GLN A 148 2.48 5.25 3.65
N ALA A 149 1.98 4.42 2.74
CA ALA A 149 0.62 4.52 2.22
C ALA A 149 -0.37 3.80 3.13
N PHE A 150 -0.19 2.49 3.28
CA PHE A 150 -1.08 1.67 4.09
C PHE A 150 -0.38 0.49 4.78
N LEU A 151 -0.91 0.12 5.94
CA LEU A 151 -0.58 -1.11 6.65
C LEU A 151 -1.86 -1.86 6.98
N THR A 152 -1.94 -3.13 6.61
CA THR A 152 -3.12 -3.96 6.85
C THR A 152 -2.77 -5.27 7.52
N THR A 153 -3.53 -5.65 8.55
CA THR A 153 -3.47 -6.95 9.21
C THR A 153 -4.84 -7.59 9.14
N CYS A 154 -5.04 -8.56 8.25
CA CYS A 154 -6.36 -9.10 7.94
C CYS A 154 -6.32 -10.62 7.74
N ASN A 155 -7.44 -11.29 8.02
CA ASN A 155 -7.59 -12.71 7.65
C ASN A 155 -7.72 -12.88 6.13
N TYR A 156 -8.30 -11.88 5.46
CA TYR A 156 -8.39 -11.80 4.01
C TYR A 156 -8.19 -10.36 3.54
N ALA A 157 -7.13 -10.10 2.79
CA ALA A 157 -6.84 -8.83 2.17
C ALA A 157 -6.86 -8.96 0.64
N GLN A 158 -7.69 -8.16 -0.02
CA GLN A 158 -7.72 -8.03 -1.46
C GLN A 158 -7.38 -6.60 -1.87
N VAL A 159 -6.33 -6.43 -2.65
CA VAL A 159 -5.87 -5.15 -3.19
C VAL A 159 -5.96 -5.22 -4.71
N ASN A 160 -6.87 -4.47 -5.32
CA ASN A 160 -7.11 -4.53 -6.76
C ASN A 160 -7.02 -3.15 -7.44
N THR A 161 -6.20 -3.02 -8.48
CA THR A 161 -6.09 -1.76 -9.25
C THR A 161 -5.81 -0.57 -8.32
N THR A 162 -4.81 -0.72 -7.45
CA THR A 162 -4.44 0.29 -6.44
C THR A 162 -3.11 0.92 -6.83
N THR A 163 -2.99 2.23 -6.65
CA THR A 163 -1.75 2.98 -6.94
C THR A 163 -1.16 3.54 -5.66
N VAL A 164 0.14 3.35 -5.47
CA VAL A 164 0.95 3.96 -4.42
C VAL A 164 2.06 4.74 -5.11
N PHE A 165 1.95 6.06 -5.08
CA PHE A 165 2.78 6.96 -5.90
C PHE A 165 3.40 8.06 -5.03
N CYS A 166 4.71 8.26 -5.16
CA CYS A 166 5.45 9.29 -4.43
C CYS A 166 5.22 9.27 -2.90
N CYS A 167 5.02 8.10 -2.31
CA CYS A 167 4.91 7.96 -0.87
C CYS A 167 6.30 8.10 -0.23
N ALA A 168 6.39 9.02 0.74
CA ALA A 168 7.59 9.72 1.21
C ALA A 168 8.37 10.47 0.11
N ILE A 169 8.39 11.81 0.24
CA ILE A 169 9.05 12.74 -0.71
C ILE A 169 10.57 12.83 -0.44
N SER A 170 11.04 12.30 0.70
CA SER A 170 12.42 12.41 1.15
C SER A 170 12.85 11.22 2.01
N GLU A 171 14.10 10.81 1.86
CA GLU A 171 14.78 9.81 2.72
C GLU A 171 14.85 10.23 4.19
N THR A 172 14.62 11.50 4.51
CA THR A 172 14.56 11.99 5.91
C THR A 172 13.31 11.51 6.65
N LEU A 173 12.28 11.04 5.94
CA LEU A 173 11.07 10.50 6.53
C LEU A 173 11.24 9.00 6.76
N ARG A 174 11.38 8.60 8.04
CA ARG A 174 11.82 7.25 8.46
C ARG A 174 10.87 6.10 8.14
N GLY A 175 9.73 6.34 7.53
CA GLY A 175 8.85 5.23 7.18
C GLY A 175 9.57 4.26 6.22
N SER A 176 9.31 2.99 6.47
CA SER A 176 10.19 1.92 6.06
C SER A 176 9.70 1.21 4.82
N GLU A 177 8.38 1.13 4.62
CA GLU A 177 7.78 0.47 3.47
C GLU A 177 6.72 1.33 2.80
N ALA A 178 6.52 1.21 1.48
CA ALA A 178 5.40 1.92 0.83
C ALA A 178 4.04 1.31 1.22
N ALA A 179 3.93 -0.01 1.19
CA ALA A 179 2.73 -0.76 1.55
C ALA A 179 3.08 -2.02 2.34
N ILE A 180 2.27 -2.38 3.34
CA ILE A 180 2.45 -3.60 4.13
C ILE A 180 1.16 -4.40 4.24
N LEU A 181 1.24 -5.71 3.99
CA LEU A 181 0.18 -6.68 4.28
C LEU A 181 0.70 -7.76 5.24
N VAL A 182 -0.03 -8.03 6.32
CA VAL A 182 0.34 -9.01 7.35
C VAL A 182 -0.79 -10.00 7.56
N GLY A 183 -0.44 -11.29 7.60
CA GLY A 183 -1.35 -12.36 7.96
C GLY A 183 -2.31 -12.78 6.83
N GLY A 184 -3.01 -13.89 7.07
CA GLY A 184 -4.18 -14.29 6.30
C GLY A 184 -3.96 -14.58 4.81
N VAL A 185 -5.04 -14.57 4.05
CA VAL A 185 -5.01 -14.69 2.59
C VAL A 185 -4.82 -13.29 1.99
N GLN A 186 -3.82 -13.13 1.14
CA GLN A 186 -3.42 -11.86 0.54
C GLN A 186 -3.47 -11.98 -0.98
N CYS A 187 -4.40 -11.25 -1.61
CA CYS A 187 -4.60 -11.26 -3.05
C CYS A 187 -4.41 -9.86 -3.62
N ILE A 188 -3.29 -9.65 -4.31
CA ILE A 188 -2.92 -8.38 -4.91
C ILE A 188 -2.96 -8.52 -6.43
N SER A 189 -3.88 -7.80 -7.07
CA SER A 189 -3.97 -7.71 -8.53
C SER A 189 -3.80 -6.27 -8.97
N GLN A 190 -2.85 -6.00 -9.86
CA GLN A 190 -2.61 -4.65 -10.40
C GLN A 190 -2.29 -3.59 -9.33
N LEU A 191 -1.27 -3.86 -8.50
CA LEU A 191 -0.66 -2.83 -7.67
C LEU A 191 0.34 -2.04 -8.51
N ASN A 192 0.17 -0.73 -8.62
CA ASN A 192 1.16 0.16 -9.21
C ASN A 192 1.89 0.91 -8.09
N SER A 193 3.14 0.54 -7.83
CA SER A 193 4.03 1.21 -6.89
C SER A 193 5.09 1.96 -7.69
N SER A 194 5.03 3.30 -7.70
CA SER A 194 5.93 4.11 -8.52
C SER A 194 6.50 5.33 -7.80
N TYR A 195 7.77 5.63 -8.04
CA TYR A 195 8.49 6.77 -7.46
C TYR A 195 8.43 6.85 -5.92
N ASN A 196 8.29 5.71 -5.25
CA ASN A 196 8.32 5.66 -3.80
C ASN A 196 9.77 5.64 -3.31
N ILE A 197 10.03 6.36 -2.24
CA ILE A 197 11.35 6.43 -1.60
C ILE A 197 11.17 5.90 -0.17
N ALA A 198 11.82 4.79 0.13
CA ALA A 198 11.89 4.28 1.50
C ALA A 198 13.23 4.69 2.13
N ALA A 199 13.18 5.21 3.35
CA ALA A 199 14.38 5.58 4.08
C ALA A 199 15.18 4.36 4.57
N GLN A 200 14.51 3.22 4.76
CA GLN A 200 15.13 2.02 5.33
C GLN A 200 14.81 0.76 4.53
N TYR A 201 13.56 0.35 4.38
CA TYR A 201 13.21 -1.00 3.90
C TYR A 201 12.39 -0.98 2.60
N ALA A 202 11.28 -1.70 2.47
CA ALA A 202 10.64 -1.99 1.18
C ALA A 202 9.93 -0.81 0.49
N SER A 203 10.57 -0.14 -0.46
CA SER A 203 9.92 0.95 -1.22
C SER A 203 8.76 0.51 -2.12
N GLY A 204 8.56 -0.79 -2.33
CA GLY A 204 7.46 -1.37 -3.08
C GLY A 204 6.33 -1.88 -2.19
N LEU A 205 6.56 -3.07 -1.62
CA LEU A 205 5.60 -3.80 -0.80
C LEU A 205 6.35 -4.72 0.17
N ALA A 206 5.86 -4.81 1.41
CA ALA A 206 6.23 -5.88 2.31
C ALA A 206 5.05 -6.78 2.64
N THR A 207 5.31 -8.08 2.73
CA THR A 207 4.35 -9.08 3.18
C THR A 207 4.99 -10.04 4.18
N SER A 208 4.20 -10.43 5.18
CA SER A 208 4.56 -11.47 6.15
C SER A 208 3.36 -12.33 6.55
N GLU A 209 3.66 -13.55 6.98
CA GLU A 209 2.71 -14.46 7.67
C GLU A 209 1.45 -14.80 6.85
N SER A 210 1.56 -14.80 5.52
CA SER A 210 0.44 -15.17 4.65
C SER A 210 0.12 -16.66 4.72
N VAL A 211 -1.15 -16.99 4.88
CA VAL A 211 -1.70 -18.35 4.66
C VAL A 211 -1.80 -18.66 3.17
N SER A 212 -1.95 -17.64 2.34
CA SER A 212 -1.83 -17.72 0.88
C SER A 212 -1.53 -16.34 0.33
N PHE A 213 -0.58 -16.25 -0.58
CA PHE A 213 -0.17 -14.99 -1.20
C PHE A 213 -0.26 -15.07 -2.72
N SER A 214 -0.84 -14.02 -3.32
CA SER A 214 -0.79 -13.83 -4.76
C SER A 214 -0.52 -12.36 -5.10
N LEU A 215 0.46 -12.14 -5.98
CA LEU A 215 0.82 -10.83 -6.53
C LEU A 215 0.85 -10.93 -8.05
N LYS A 216 -0.14 -10.36 -8.72
CA LYS A 216 -0.31 -10.47 -10.17
C LYS A 216 -0.43 -9.12 -10.86
N LEU A 217 0.12 -9.04 -12.08
CA LEU A 217 -0.08 -7.90 -12.98
C LEU A 217 0.32 -6.56 -12.35
N SER A 218 1.28 -6.58 -11.42
CA SER A 218 1.71 -5.42 -10.65
C SER A 218 2.93 -4.75 -11.29
N GLN A 219 3.07 -3.45 -11.07
CA GLN A 219 4.17 -2.65 -11.60
C GLN A 219 4.91 -1.95 -10.47
N PHE A 220 6.21 -2.11 -10.45
CA PHE A 220 7.14 -1.46 -9.54
C PHE A 220 8.12 -0.64 -10.38
N TRP A 221 7.93 0.68 -10.40
CA TRP A 221 8.64 1.55 -11.32
C TRP A 221 9.31 2.72 -10.61
N HIS A 222 10.63 2.85 -10.79
CA HIS A 222 11.40 3.99 -10.29
C HIS A 222 11.35 4.13 -8.75
N ASN A 223 11.14 3.03 -8.03
CA ASN A 223 11.21 3.03 -6.57
C ASN A 223 12.67 2.99 -6.10
N GLN A 224 12.91 3.60 -4.94
CA GLN A 224 14.24 3.71 -4.34
C GLN A 224 14.18 3.31 -2.88
N SER A 225 15.11 2.46 -2.46
CA SER A 225 15.30 2.04 -1.08
C SER A 225 16.76 1.70 -0.87
N PRO A 226 17.40 1.99 0.27
CA PRO A 226 18.72 1.46 0.54
C PRO A 226 18.73 -0.07 0.55
N ASN A 227 17.76 -0.72 1.21
CA ASN A 227 17.81 -2.15 1.50
C ASN A 227 17.10 -3.03 0.46
N HIS A 228 15.79 -2.86 0.24
CA HIS A 228 15.05 -3.72 -0.68
C HIS A 228 13.80 -3.07 -1.26
N MET A 229 13.29 -3.64 -2.35
CA MET A 229 12.07 -3.13 -3.01
C MET A 229 10.85 -3.95 -2.62
N LEU A 230 10.96 -5.30 -2.57
CA LEU A 230 9.97 -6.17 -1.94
C LEU A 230 10.56 -6.91 -0.73
N ALA A 231 9.81 -6.98 0.36
CA ALA A 231 10.06 -7.89 1.47
C ALA A 231 9.04 -9.04 1.47
N LEU A 232 9.55 -10.26 1.40
CA LEU A 232 8.78 -11.50 1.25
C LEU A 232 9.14 -12.44 2.40
N VAL A 233 8.36 -12.40 3.49
CA VAL A 233 8.59 -13.19 4.70
C VAL A 233 7.56 -14.31 4.82
N HIS A 234 8.00 -15.54 5.07
CA HIS A 234 7.13 -16.72 5.18
C HIS A 234 6.30 -17.03 3.92
N ILE A 235 6.84 -16.74 2.73
CA ILE A 235 6.21 -17.12 1.46
C ILE A 235 6.32 -18.62 1.22
N ARG A 236 5.23 -19.23 0.76
CA ARG A 236 5.12 -20.67 0.51
C ARG A 236 5.35 -20.98 -0.97
N PRO A 237 5.80 -22.20 -1.31
CA PRO A 237 6.02 -22.59 -2.71
C PRO A 237 4.76 -22.52 -3.60
N ASP A 238 3.56 -22.63 -3.02
CA ASP A 238 2.27 -22.55 -3.73
C ASP A 238 1.73 -21.12 -3.88
N ASP A 239 2.42 -20.12 -3.30
CA ASP A 239 2.10 -18.72 -3.51
C ASP A 239 2.49 -18.27 -4.94
N ASP A 240 1.76 -17.30 -5.48
CA ASP A 240 1.83 -16.97 -6.91
C ASP A 240 2.19 -15.50 -7.14
N ILE A 241 3.46 -15.26 -7.47
CA ILE A 241 3.96 -13.97 -7.92
C ILE A 241 4.22 -14.04 -9.42
N SER A 242 3.34 -13.44 -10.22
CA SER A 242 3.43 -13.56 -11.67
C SER A 242 3.05 -12.31 -12.45
N PHE A 243 3.60 -12.21 -13.67
CA PHE A 243 3.30 -11.12 -14.59
C PHE A 243 3.58 -9.72 -14.01
N CYS A 244 4.61 -9.61 -13.16
CA CYS A 244 4.98 -8.35 -12.53
C CYS A 244 6.13 -7.66 -13.28
N ASN A 245 6.08 -6.33 -13.33
CA ASN A 245 7.09 -5.51 -13.98
C ASN A 245 7.92 -4.76 -12.93
N PHE A 246 9.23 -5.00 -12.93
CA PHE A 246 10.20 -4.31 -12.08
C PHE A 246 11.12 -3.48 -12.96
N ILE A 247 10.90 -2.17 -13.00
CA ILE A 247 11.53 -1.28 -13.96
C ILE A 247 12.23 -0.13 -13.26
N LYS A 248 13.51 0.10 -13.56
CA LYS A 248 14.29 1.26 -13.07
C LYS A 248 14.28 1.45 -11.54
N ASN A 249 14.17 0.37 -10.77
CA ASN A 249 14.25 0.47 -9.31
C ASN A 249 15.73 0.51 -8.88
N THR A 250 16.01 1.19 -7.77
CA THR A 250 17.37 1.35 -7.23
C THR A 250 17.43 0.85 -5.80
N VAL A 251 18.34 -0.10 -5.56
CA VAL A 251 18.58 -0.72 -4.25
C VAL A 251 20.08 -0.91 -4.01
N PRO A 252 20.79 0.08 -3.43
CA PRO A 252 22.25 0.08 -3.37
C PRO A 252 22.86 -0.80 -2.29
N VAL A 253 22.13 -1.18 -1.23
CA VAL A 253 22.67 -1.93 -0.07
C VAL A 253 22.35 -3.43 -0.16
N ASP A 254 21.09 -3.85 -0.05
CA ASP A 254 20.77 -5.28 -0.14
C ASP A 254 20.42 -5.69 -1.57
N GLY A 255 19.14 -5.81 -1.92
CA GLY A 255 18.70 -6.30 -3.22
C GLY A 255 17.21 -6.11 -3.48
N LEU A 256 16.77 -6.31 -4.73
CA LEU A 256 15.38 -6.06 -5.12
C LEU A 256 14.39 -6.85 -4.26
N PHE A 257 14.71 -8.09 -3.94
CA PHE A 257 13.91 -8.96 -3.09
C PHE A 257 14.62 -9.31 -1.80
N TYR A 258 13.98 -9.03 -0.66
CA TYR A 258 14.34 -9.58 0.63
C TYR A 258 13.49 -10.83 0.90
N ILE A 259 14.14 -11.97 1.15
CA ILE A 259 13.46 -13.25 1.38
C ILE A 259 13.93 -13.85 2.69
N SER A 260 12.97 -14.24 3.53
CA SER A 260 13.25 -14.90 4.81
C SER A 260 12.17 -15.92 5.17
N GLY A 261 12.58 -17.10 5.65
CA GLY A 261 11.68 -18.13 6.14
C GLY A 261 10.71 -18.71 5.11
N GLY A 262 11.10 -18.83 3.83
CA GLY A 262 10.15 -19.22 2.79
C GLY A 262 10.78 -19.61 1.45
N TYR A 263 9.94 -20.03 0.51
CA TYR A 263 10.30 -20.36 -0.87
C TYR A 263 9.42 -19.54 -1.81
N CYS A 264 10.01 -18.62 -2.53
CA CYS A 264 9.32 -17.72 -3.46
C CYS A 264 9.53 -18.16 -4.91
N ILE A 265 8.46 -18.17 -5.71
CA ILE A 265 8.51 -18.39 -7.16
C ILE A 265 8.04 -17.12 -7.88
N LEU A 266 8.91 -16.55 -8.71
CA LEU A 266 8.60 -15.44 -9.61
C LEU A 266 8.38 -16.00 -11.01
N ARG A 267 7.15 -15.90 -11.53
CA ARG A 267 6.78 -16.46 -12.85
C ARG A 267 6.47 -15.37 -13.87
N LYS A 268 7.09 -15.41 -15.05
CA LYS A 268 6.77 -14.52 -16.18
C LYS A 268 6.86 -13.04 -15.81
N CYS A 269 7.84 -12.68 -14.96
CA CYS A 269 8.10 -11.30 -14.55
C CYS A 269 9.13 -10.64 -15.47
N VAL A 270 9.09 -9.32 -15.55
CA VAL A 270 10.02 -8.51 -16.36
C VAL A 270 10.88 -7.65 -15.45
N PHE A 271 12.19 -7.72 -15.63
CA PHE A 271 13.19 -6.96 -14.89
C PHE A 271 13.99 -6.11 -15.86
N LYS A 272 13.77 -4.79 -15.81
CA LYS A 272 14.45 -3.85 -16.72
C LYS A 272 15.10 -2.69 -15.99
N ARG A 273 16.39 -2.48 -16.21
CA ARG A 273 17.18 -1.33 -15.78
C ARG A 273 17.19 -1.13 -14.27
N ASN A 274 17.04 -2.21 -13.50
CA ASN A 274 17.14 -2.15 -12.05
C ASN A 274 18.62 -2.07 -11.64
N THR A 275 18.90 -1.36 -10.56
CA THR A 275 20.23 -1.21 -9.97
C THR A 275 20.22 -1.82 -8.57
N GLY A 276 21.22 -2.65 -8.25
CA GLY A 276 21.32 -3.36 -6.98
C GLY A 276 21.60 -4.84 -7.15
N THR A 277 21.65 -5.57 -6.04
CA THR A 277 21.63 -7.04 -6.05
C THR A 277 20.23 -7.53 -6.41
N PHE A 278 20.13 -8.72 -7.00
CA PHE A 278 18.83 -9.27 -7.38
C PHE A 278 17.99 -9.66 -6.16
N ALA A 279 18.53 -10.48 -5.28
CA ALA A 279 17.86 -10.90 -4.05
C ALA A 279 18.85 -10.99 -2.88
N VAL A 280 18.34 -10.82 -1.67
CA VAL A 280 19.04 -11.07 -0.42
C VAL A 280 18.26 -12.12 0.38
N PHE A 281 18.99 -13.05 0.99
CA PHE A 281 18.44 -14.13 1.79
C PHE A 281 18.86 -13.93 3.24
N ASN A 282 17.88 -13.73 4.13
CA ASN A 282 18.13 -13.49 5.54
C ASN A 282 17.56 -14.65 6.38
N GLN A 283 18.31 -15.07 7.41
CA GLN A 283 17.94 -16.16 8.30
C GLN A 283 17.10 -15.74 9.51
N ALA A 284 16.73 -14.46 9.63
CA ALA A 284 15.95 -13.93 10.75
C ALA A 284 14.68 -14.75 11.04
N TYR A 285 14.03 -15.27 10.00
CA TYR A 285 12.83 -16.10 10.10
C TYR A 285 13.02 -17.51 9.53
N GLY A 286 14.28 -17.94 9.37
CA GLY A 286 14.64 -19.21 8.75
C GLY A 286 15.14 -19.07 7.30
N PRO A 287 15.50 -20.19 6.64
CA PRO A 287 16.09 -20.16 5.31
C PRO A 287 15.12 -19.60 4.26
N GLY A 288 15.66 -18.84 3.32
CA GLY A 288 14.93 -18.26 2.19
C GLY A 288 15.42 -18.81 0.86
N TYR A 289 14.50 -19.08 -0.07
CA TYR A 289 14.78 -19.56 -1.42
C TYR A 289 14.00 -18.76 -2.46
N LEU A 290 14.59 -18.60 -3.65
CA LEU A 290 13.97 -17.91 -4.78
C LEU A 290 14.14 -18.73 -6.05
N THR A 291 13.05 -18.91 -6.79
CA THR A 291 13.07 -19.42 -8.16
C THR A 291 12.54 -18.37 -9.10
N ILE A 292 13.32 -18.03 -10.12
CA ILE A 292 12.86 -17.24 -11.26
C ILE A 292 12.51 -18.19 -12.41
N GLU A 293 11.27 -18.10 -12.88
CA GLU A 293 10.71 -18.99 -13.88
C GLU A 293 10.16 -18.18 -15.05
N GLU A 294 10.62 -18.47 -16.27
CA GLU A 294 10.17 -17.83 -17.51
C GLU A 294 10.22 -16.28 -17.47
N CYS A 295 11.16 -15.70 -16.72
CA CYS A 295 11.30 -14.25 -16.56
C CYS A 295 12.17 -13.63 -17.69
N GLU A 296 11.93 -12.35 -17.99
CA GLU A 296 12.79 -11.55 -18.87
C GLU A 296 13.66 -10.62 -18.03
N ILE A 297 14.99 -10.76 -18.10
CA ILE A 297 15.95 -10.01 -17.28
C ILE A 297 16.97 -9.29 -18.18
N ASP A 298 17.12 -7.97 -18.02
CA ASP A 298 18.06 -7.16 -18.80
C ASP A 298 19.48 -7.04 -18.21
N LEU A 299 19.89 -8.09 -17.50
CA LEU A 299 21.22 -8.26 -16.93
C LEU A 299 21.80 -9.62 -17.34
N PRO A 300 23.13 -9.78 -17.44
CA PRO A 300 23.75 -11.08 -17.68
C PRO A 300 23.46 -12.07 -16.55
N GLU A 301 23.20 -13.34 -16.89
CA GLU A 301 22.91 -14.40 -15.91
C GLU A 301 23.99 -14.52 -14.83
N GLN A 302 25.27 -14.50 -15.21
CA GLN A 302 26.39 -14.56 -14.26
C GLN A 302 26.32 -13.45 -13.20
N ARG A 303 25.84 -12.25 -13.56
CA ARG A 303 25.70 -11.13 -12.62
C ARG A 303 24.57 -11.36 -11.61
N ILE A 304 23.52 -12.07 -12.01
CA ILE A 304 22.37 -12.39 -11.16
C ILE A 304 22.67 -13.59 -10.26
N MET A 305 23.25 -14.65 -10.82
CA MET A 305 23.37 -15.95 -10.15
C MET A 305 24.66 -16.10 -9.33
N SER A 306 25.74 -15.37 -9.65
CA SER A 306 27.03 -15.54 -8.98
C SER A 306 26.93 -15.25 -7.48
N GLY A 307 27.28 -16.24 -6.65
CA GLY A 307 27.24 -16.14 -5.19
C GLY A 307 25.85 -16.30 -4.57
N GLN A 308 24.81 -16.59 -5.36
CA GLN A 308 23.43 -16.75 -4.89
C GLN A 308 23.01 -18.23 -4.82
N TYR A 309 23.48 -18.96 -3.80
CA TYR A 309 23.22 -20.41 -3.67
C TYR A 309 21.74 -20.78 -3.49
N ASN A 310 20.92 -19.84 -3.02
CA ASN A 310 19.47 -20.04 -2.80
C ASN A 310 18.61 -19.45 -3.94
N LEU A 311 19.23 -19.06 -5.05
CA LEU A 311 18.55 -18.58 -6.26
C LEU A 311 18.61 -19.66 -7.34
N TYR A 312 17.45 -20.03 -7.89
CA TYR A 312 17.31 -20.99 -8.97
C TYR A 312 16.76 -20.31 -10.23
N ASN A 313 17.28 -20.70 -11.38
CA ASN A 313 16.83 -20.22 -12.68
C ASN A 313 16.16 -21.35 -13.48
N VAL A 314 14.92 -21.13 -13.90
CA VAL A 314 14.15 -22.03 -14.76
C VAL A 314 13.68 -21.28 -16.00
N GLN A 315 14.31 -21.56 -17.14
CA GLN A 315 13.87 -21.05 -18.46
C GLN A 315 13.79 -19.51 -18.57
N CYS A 316 14.56 -18.76 -17.80
CA CYS A 316 14.59 -17.29 -17.94
C CYS A 316 15.42 -16.85 -19.15
N VAL A 317 15.06 -15.69 -19.70
CA VAL A 317 15.76 -15.03 -20.80
C VAL A 317 16.61 -13.89 -20.24
N PHE A 318 17.93 -13.97 -20.42
CA PHE A 318 18.88 -12.93 -20.01
C PHE A 318 19.43 -12.20 -21.24
N THR A 319 19.37 -10.87 -21.25
CA THR A 319 19.89 -10.06 -22.36
C THR A 319 21.22 -9.39 -21.99
N LYS A 320 22.25 -9.53 -22.86
CA LYS A 320 23.62 -9.03 -22.62
C LYS A 320 23.76 -7.50 -22.70
N LYS A 321 22.77 -6.80 -23.26
CA LYS A 321 22.76 -5.35 -23.37
C LYS A 321 21.35 -4.87 -22.99
N PRO A 322 21.20 -3.89 -22.09
CA PRO A 322 19.93 -3.20 -21.95
C PRO A 322 19.56 -2.73 -23.34
N SER A 323 18.36 -3.07 -23.82
CA SER A 323 17.96 -2.63 -25.16
C SER A 323 18.14 -1.11 -25.21
N LYS A 324 19.06 -0.65 -26.07
CA LYS A 324 19.21 0.79 -26.36
C LYS A 324 17.97 1.33 -27.06
N LEU A 325 17.12 0.44 -27.60
CA LEU A 325 15.74 0.74 -27.89
C LEU A 325 15.16 1.41 -26.64
N ALA A 326 14.83 2.70 -26.80
CA ALA A 326 13.94 3.34 -25.86
C ALA A 326 12.79 2.37 -25.67
N LEU A 327 12.52 1.98 -24.42
CA LEU A 327 11.24 1.35 -24.13
C LEU A 327 10.23 2.25 -24.83
N PRO A 328 9.35 1.73 -25.71
CA PRO A 328 8.25 2.55 -26.20
C PRO A 328 7.70 3.18 -24.94
N ARG A 329 7.66 4.52 -24.89
CA ARG A 329 7.03 5.18 -23.75
C ARG A 329 5.68 4.50 -23.73
N ASN A 330 5.44 3.64 -22.73
CA ASN A 330 4.09 3.18 -22.44
C ASN A 330 3.37 4.51 -22.37
N SER A 331 2.51 4.76 -23.36
CA SER A 331 1.71 5.97 -23.51
C SER A 331 1.45 6.43 -22.10
N GLU A 332 2.08 7.55 -21.76
CA GLU A 332 2.36 7.98 -20.40
C GLU A 332 1.18 7.60 -19.51
N LEU A 333 1.42 7.12 -18.28
CA LEU A 333 0.46 7.36 -17.22
C LEU A 333 0.25 8.88 -17.26
N ASN A 334 -0.69 9.33 -18.09
CA ASN A 334 -0.73 10.69 -18.52
C ASN A 334 -1.03 11.42 -17.22
N PRO A 335 -0.17 12.33 -16.76
CA PRO A 335 -0.50 13.11 -15.58
C PRO A 335 -1.89 13.77 -15.76
N ASP A 336 -2.34 14.03 -17.00
CA ASP A 336 -3.72 14.43 -17.32
C ASP A 336 -4.77 13.39 -16.93
N ASN A 337 -4.52 12.08 -16.88
CA ASN A 337 -5.51 11.11 -16.41
C ASN A 337 -5.67 11.17 -14.89
N LEU A 338 -4.58 11.36 -14.13
CA LEU A 338 -4.64 11.70 -12.70
C LEU A 338 -5.28 13.07 -12.47
N TYR A 339 -4.93 14.08 -13.29
CA TYR A 339 -5.54 15.42 -13.30
C TYR A 339 -7.00 15.41 -13.77
N ARG A 340 -7.39 14.53 -14.69
CA ARG A 340 -8.77 14.32 -15.14
C ARG A 340 -9.56 13.64 -14.06
N MET A 341 -8.99 12.69 -13.33
CA MET A 341 -9.60 12.14 -12.12
C MET A 341 -9.78 13.26 -11.07
N TYR A 342 -8.77 14.10 -10.88
CA TYR A 342 -8.83 15.29 -10.01
C TYR A 342 -9.91 16.29 -10.47
N ARG A 343 -10.05 16.54 -11.78
CA ARG A 343 -11.09 17.41 -12.35
C ARG A 343 -12.47 16.77 -12.30
N TYR A 344 -12.60 15.47 -12.51
CA TYR A 344 -13.89 14.75 -12.43
C TYR A 344 -14.44 14.75 -11.00
N ILE A 345 -13.56 14.67 -10.00
CA ILE A 345 -13.98 14.70 -8.60
C ILE A 345 -14.25 16.15 -8.12
N ASN A 346 -13.63 17.17 -8.73
CA ASN A 346 -13.90 18.57 -8.41
C ASN A 346 -15.00 19.24 -9.29
N ILE A 347 -15.66 18.49 -10.17
CA ILE A 347 -16.81 18.96 -10.97
C ILE A 347 -18.05 18.13 -10.55
N LYS A 348 -18.69 18.55 -9.44
CA LYS A 348 -20.13 18.53 -9.09
C LYS A 348 -20.39 18.36 -7.60
#